data_AF-A0A8H6TVW0-F1
#
_entry.id   AF-A0A8H6TVW0-F1
#
_cell.length_a   1.000
_cell.length_b   1.000
_cell.length_c   1.000
_cell.angle_alpha   90.00
_cell.angle_beta   90.00
_cell.angle_gamma   90.00
#
_symmetry.space_group_name_H-M   'P 1'
#
loop_
_entity.id
_entity.type
_entity.pdbx_description
1 polymer ?
#
loop_
_entity_poly.entity_id
_entity_poly.type
_entity_poly.pdbx_seq_one_letter_code
_entity_poly.pdbx_strand_id
1 'polypeptide(L)'
;MRLLAGTSSSRLIVRTCQITLLDGRTPLASVDTHRPSYPRSAEDGKYIFPDIAIFCTASSDDRKARYFTMWTHMRDALIYRAFSATETSSVVPLRSQEWRDVLNGDMFKHDAKPQLLSRRGKAKLTKNRTQILSLEQILAPCLAHAGVVLDLTNHPLDMKLPSIAQARASLWEISELNFRLEFKALDKRLHIGHSTRLESREQLVYSCFPGSNPTPFDCAPEHANQGLAAQDWREKLTFLLRLNRVMESWAGYRETRISVLDPGTYNEASVSDLEFRLARFYTQSFFESFGRACCIPMALHVA
;
A
#
# COMPACT_ATOMS: atom_id res chain seq x y z
N MET A 1 -3.67 41.54 11.22
CA MET A 1 -3.08 40.34 11.84
C MET A 1 -3.01 39.26 10.76
N ARG A 2 -1.80 38.83 10.43
CA ARG A 2 -1.41 38.22 9.15
C ARG A 2 -2.03 36.83 8.92
N LEU A 3 -2.82 36.73 7.86
CA LEU A 3 -2.97 35.54 7.03
C LEU A 3 -1.60 35.23 6.38
N LEU A 4 -1.10 34.00 6.54
CA LEU A 4 -0.04 33.47 5.69
C LEU A 4 -0.55 32.22 4.99
N ALA A 5 -0.55 32.33 3.66
CA ALA A 5 -0.99 31.34 2.70
C ALA A 5 -0.10 30.09 2.77
N GLY A 6 -0.71 28.96 3.11
CA GLY A 6 -0.22 27.63 2.76
C GLY A 6 -0.78 27.26 1.40
N THR A 7 0.11 27.02 0.43
CA THR A 7 -0.17 26.84 -0.98
C THR A 7 -1.27 25.81 -1.28
N SER A 8 -2.19 26.21 -2.18
CA SER A 8 -3.39 25.48 -2.62
C SER A 8 -3.13 24.04 -3.14
N SER A 9 -1.89 23.75 -3.57
CA SER A 9 -1.49 22.46 -4.14
C SER A 9 -1.46 21.31 -3.10
N SER A 10 -1.07 21.59 -1.85
CA SER A 10 -0.96 20.57 -0.80
C SER A 10 -2.33 20.08 -0.29
N ARG A 11 -3.37 20.92 -0.35
CA ARG A 11 -4.75 20.53 0.01
C ARG A 11 -5.45 19.74 -1.10
N LEU A 12 -5.05 19.95 -2.36
CA LEU A 12 -5.59 19.19 -3.48
C LEU A 12 -5.14 17.72 -3.40
N ILE A 13 -3.85 17.47 -3.17
CA ILE A 13 -3.29 16.11 -3.15
C ILE A 13 -3.90 15.26 -2.03
N VAL A 14 -4.09 15.83 -0.82
CA VAL A 14 -4.68 15.10 0.33
C VAL A 14 -6.17 14.79 0.12
N ARG A 15 -6.92 15.64 -0.61
CA ARG A 15 -8.32 15.36 -0.97
C ARG A 15 -8.47 14.35 -2.11
N THR A 16 -7.42 14.10 -2.90
CA THR A 16 -7.49 13.19 -4.06
C THR A 16 -7.10 11.74 -3.72
N CYS A 17 -6.60 11.48 -2.50
CA CYS A 17 -6.21 10.14 -2.03
C CYS A 17 -7.28 9.43 -1.18
N GLN A 18 -8.50 9.96 -1.13
CA GLN A 18 -9.63 9.27 -0.53
C GLN A 18 -10.47 8.67 -1.66
N ILE A 19 -10.75 7.37 -1.60
CA ILE A 19 -11.97 6.84 -2.21
C ILE A 19 -13.12 7.59 -1.54
N THR A 20 -13.53 8.68 -2.15
CA THR A 20 -14.84 9.23 -1.90
C THR A 20 -15.74 8.34 -2.73
N LEU A 21 -16.39 7.35 -2.09
CA LEU A 21 -17.57 6.74 -2.69
C LEU A 21 -18.52 7.89 -3.06
N LEU A 22 -19.29 7.72 -4.13
CA LEU A 22 -20.20 8.73 -4.70
C LEU A 22 -21.12 9.41 -3.64
N ASP A 23 -21.22 8.83 -2.45
CA ASP A 23 -22.11 9.21 -1.35
C ASP A 23 -21.39 9.90 -0.16
N GLY A 24 -20.09 10.20 -0.26
CA GLY A 24 -19.33 10.88 0.81
C GLY A 24 -19.02 10.05 2.06
N ARG A 25 -19.33 8.75 2.05
CA ARG A 25 -18.97 7.80 3.12
C ARG A 25 -17.61 7.19 2.83
N THR A 26 -16.70 7.21 3.81
CA THR A 26 -15.41 6.52 3.71
C THR A 26 -15.42 5.28 4.61
N PRO A 27 -15.29 4.07 4.06
CA PRO A 27 -15.25 2.83 4.84
C PRO A 27 -14.20 2.86 5.95
N LEU A 28 -13.04 3.47 5.68
CA LEU A 28 -11.98 3.70 6.67
C LEU A 28 -12.42 4.54 7.88
N ALA A 29 -13.32 5.52 7.71
CA ALA A 29 -13.84 6.31 8.84
C ALA A 29 -14.90 5.56 9.65
N SER A 30 -15.44 4.46 9.11
CA SER A 30 -16.43 3.62 9.79
C SER A 30 -15.83 2.45 10.58
N VAL A 31 -14.49 2.35 10.61
CA VAL A 31 -13.77 1.31 11.36
C VAL A 31 -13.95 1.55 12.86
N ASP A 32 -14.47 0.55 13.56
CA ASP A 32 -14.59 0.53 15.01
C ASP A 32 -13.25 0.12 15.63
N THR A 33 -12.56 1.11 16.20
CA THR A 33 -11.26 0.91 16.85
C THR A 33 -11.33 0.26 18.23
N HIS A 34 -12.53 0.11 18.80
CA HIS A 34 -12.75 -0.46 20.12
C HIS A 34 -13.06 -1.96 20.09
N ARG A 35 -13.28 -2.53 18.91
CA ARG A 35 -13.50 -3.97 18.78
C ARG A 35 -12.29 -4.80 19.17
N PRO A 36 -12.50 -6.00 19.76
CA PRO A 36 -11.42 -6.92 20.08
C PRO A 36 -10.62 -7.26 18.83
N SER A 37 -9.31 -7.13 18.91
CA SER A 37 -8.42 -7.50 17.82
C SER A 37 -7.99 -8.96 17.94
N TYR A 38 -7.72 -9.59 16.79
CA TYR A 38 -7.06 -10.89 16.75
C TYR A 38 -5.63 -10.80 17.32
N PRO A 39 -5.03 -11.93 17.74
CA PRO A 39 -3.63 -11.96 18.15
C PRO A 39 -2.72 -11.37 17.07
N ARG A 40 -1.90 -10.39 17.45
CA ARG A 40 -1.04 -9.65 16.52
C ARG A 40 0.37 -10.18 16.52
N SER A 41 1.00 -10.18 15.35
CA SER A 41 2.43 -10.38 15.20
C SER A 41 3.20 -9.06 15.34
N ALA A 42 4.52 -9.14 15.55
CA ALA A 42 5.39 -7.96 15.57
C ALA A 42 5.44 -7.23 14.20
N GLU A 43 5.06 -7.90 13.12
CA GLU A 43 5.12 -7.42 11.75
C GLU A 43 3.81 -6.73 11.31
N ASP A 44 2.72 -6.89 12.05
CA ASP A 44 1.38 -6.47 11.61
C ASP A 44 1.23 -4.94 11.46
N GLY A 45 2.01 -4.17 12.22
CA GLY A 45 2.06 -2.70 12.12
C GLY A 45 3.02 -2.17 11.04
N LYS A 46 3.56 -3.03 10.18
CA LYS A 46 4.59 -2.69 9.19
C LYS A 46 4.05 -2.80 7.76
N TYR A 47 4.84 -2.32 6.81
CA TYR A 47 4.47 -2.21 5.40
C TYR A 47 5.55 -2.76 4.47
N ILE A 48 5.13 -3.45 3.40
CA ILE A 48 6.02 -3.98 2.37
C ILE A 48 6.50 -2.88 1.41
N PHE A 49 5.65 -1.88 1.16
CA PHE A 49 5.98 -0.64 0.45
C PHE A 49 5.62 0.56 1.33
N PRO A 50 6.22 1.74 1.13
CA PRO A 50 5.94 2.89 1.99
C PRO A 50 4.45 3.28 1.96
N ASP A 51 3.92 3.73 3.11
CA ASP A 51 2.59 4.34 3.15
C ASP A 51 2.59 5.66 2.36
N ILE A 52 1.61 5.85 1.48
CA ILE A 52 1.43 7.08 0.68
C ILE A 52 1.36 8.33 1.54
N ALA A 53 0.89 8.22 2.80
CA ALA A 53 0.87 9.34 3.74
C ALA A 53 2.26 9.92 4.00
N ILE A 54 3.33 9.12 3.89
CA ILE A 54 4.72 9.58 4.05
C ILE A 54 5.07 10.65 3.00
N PHE A 55 4.61 10.48 1.76
CA PHE A 55 4.83 11.42 0.67
C PHE A 55 3.97 12.68 0.84
N CYS A 56 2.70 12.50 1.21
CA CYS A 56 1.74 13.59 1.33
C CYS A 56 2.01 14.50 2.53
N THR A 57 2.53 13.95 3.63
CA THR A 57 2.77 14.69 4.89
C THR A 57 4.19 15.27 5.01
N ALA A 58 5.02 15.10 3.98
CA ALA A 58 6.37 15.65 3.96
C ALA A 58 6.32 17.19 4.09
N SER A 59 7.11 17.71 5.04
CA SER A 59 7.03 19.11 5.49
C SER A 59 7.56 20.15 4.50
N SER A 60 8.37 19.73 3.52
CA SER A 60 8.97 20.62 2.52
C SER A 60 8.97 19.97 1.15
N ASP A 61 8.99 20.80 0.11
CA ASP A 61 9.03 20.31 -1.27
C ASP A 61 10.35 19.61 -1.60
N ASP A 62 11.47 20.03 -1.01
CA ASP A 62 12.76 19.30 -1.10
C ASP A 62 12.64 17.87 -0.59
N ARG A 63 11.88 17.66 0.49
CA ARG A 63 11.69 16.34 1.08
C ARG A 63 10.76 15.48 0.21
N LYS A 64 9.71 16.09 -0.36
CA LYS A 64 8.84 15.41 -1.33
C LYS A 64 9.61 15.00 -2.57
N ALA A 65 10.39 15.92 -3.17
CA ALA A 65 11.23 15.64 -4.32
C ALA A 65 12.14 14.44 -4.05
N ARG A 66 12.85 14.46 -2.91
CA ARG A 66 13.70 13.35 -2.47
C ARG A 66 12.94 12.03 -2.35
N TYR A 67 11.76 12.03 -1.73
CA TYR A 67 10.96 10.81 -1.57
C TYR A 67 10.53 10.22 -2.90
N PHE A 68 10.03 11.03 -3.84
CA PHE A 68 9.66 10.55 -5.16
C PHE A 68 10.87 10.10 -5.97
N THR A 69 11.95 10.87 -6.00
CA THR A 69 13.19 10.49 -6.71
C THR A 69 13.73 9.16 -6.17
N MET A 70 13.75 8.98 -4.85
CA MET A 70 14.24 7.77 -4.21
C MET A 70 13.33 6.57 -4.45
N TRP A 71 12.00 6.78 -4.42
CA TRP A 71 11.04 5.74 -4.84
C TRP A 71 11.31 5.30 -6.27
N THR A 72 11.36 6.23 -7.22
CA THR A 72 11.61 5.91 -8.64
C THR A 72 12.92 5.18 -8.83
N HIS A 73 13.99 5.59 -8.13
CA HIS A 73 15.30 4.96 -8.23
C HIS A 73 15.32 3.51 -7.72
N MET A 74 14.60 3.22 -6.62
CA MET A 74 14.59 1.88 -6.01
C MET A 74 13.39 1.02 -6.41
N ARG A 75 12.44 1.57 -7.20
CA ARG A 75 11.13 0.96 -7.50
C ARG A 75 11.24 -0.51 -7.89
N ASP A 76 12.01 -0.79 -8.93
CA ASP A 76 12.10 -2.13 -9.50
C ASP A 76 12.76 -3.12 -8.54
N ALA A 77 13.79 -2.67 -7.81
CA ALA A 77 14.45 -3.47 -6.79
C ALA A 77 13.50 -3.81 -5.62
N LEU A 78 12.67 -2.85 -5.18
CA LEU A 78 11.68 -3.06 -4.12
C LEU A 78 10.56 -3.99 -4.55
N ILE A 79 10.08 -3.87 -5.80
CA ILE A 79 9.08 -4.78 -6.38
C ILE A 79 9.65 -6.18 -6.50
N TYR A 80 10.86 -6.33 -7.04
CA TYR A 80 11.55 -7.61 -7.17
C TYR A 80 11.80 -8.28 -5.80
N ARG A 81 12.18 -7.50 -4.79
CA ARG A 81 12.32 -7.97 -3.41
C ARG A 81 11.00 -8.55 -2.90
N ALA A 82 9.89 -7.83 -3.09
CA ALA A 82 8.57 -8.30 -2.67
C ALA A 82 8.13 -9.56 -3.44
N PHE A 83 8.42 -9.63 -4.74
CA PHE A 83 8.16 -10.79 -5.58
C PHE A 83 8.93 -12.03 -5.13
N SER A 84 10.26 -11.96 -5.04
CA SER A 84 11.13 -13.07 -4.65
C SER A 84 10.86 -13.60 -3.24
N ALA A 85 10.33 -12.78 -2.33
CA ALA A 85 9.94 -13.24 -1.01
C ALA A 85 8.62 -14.00 -0.97
N THR A 86 7.78 -13.90 -1.98
CA THR A 86 6.62 -14.80 -2.09
C THR A 86 7.07 -16.26 -2.30
N GLU A 87 8.27 -16.47 -2.86
CA GLU A 87 8.86 -17.78 -3.08
C GLU A 87 9.72 -18.25 -1.89
N THR A 88 10.41 -17.33 -1.21
CA THR A 88 11.43 -17.65 -0.18
C THR A 88 11.05 -17.28 1.26
N SER A 89 9.89 -16.65 1.49
CA SER A 89 9.40 -16.19 2.81
C SER A 89 10.36 -15.26 3.59
N SER A 90 11.11 -14.40 2.90
CA SER A 90 12.24 -13.66 3.48
C SER A 90 12.07 -12.14 3.58
N VAL A 91 10.96 -11.54 3.11
CA VAL A 91 10.78 -10.08 3.18
C VAL A 91 10.42 -9.65 4.60
N VAL A 92 11.24 -8.75 5.12
CA VAL A 92 11.00 -8.03 6.37
C VAL A 92 10.23 -6.75 6.05
N PRO A 93 8.96 -6.61 6.46
CA PRO A 93 8.23 -5.37 6.31
C PRO A 93 8.81 -4.29 7.23
N LEU A 94 8.65 -3.02 6.84
CA LEU A 94 9.24 -1.87 7.54
C LEU A 94 8.17 -0.97 8.16
N ARG A 95 8.50 -0.35 9.29
CA ARG A 95 7.71 0.70 9.95
C ARG A 95 7.73 1.97 9.13
N SER A 96 6.73 2.85 9.33
CA SER A 96 6.67 4.13 8.61
C SER A 96 7.90 5.02 8.84
N GLN A 97 8.57 4.93 10.01
CA GLN A 97 9.81 5.67 10.26
C GLN A 97 10.99 5.10 9.48
N GLU A 98 11.13 3.77 9.43
CA GLU A 98 12.18 3.10 8.64
C GLU A 98 12.02 3.41 7.15
N TRP A 99 10.79 3.45 6.65
CA TRP A 99 10.49 3.92 5.30
C TRP A 99 10.91 5.38 5.05
N ARG A 100 10.70 6.28 6.02
CA ARG A 100 11.15 7.68 5.91
C ARG A 100 12.67 7.77 5.81
N ASP A 101 13.38 6.94 6.55
CA ASP A 101 14.84 6.92 6.58
C ASP A 101 15.40 6.37 5.26
N VAL A 102 14.78 5.29 4.73
CA VAL A 102 15.04 4.75 3.39
C VAL A 102 14.82 5.81 2.30
N LEU A 103 13.66 6.46 2.28
CA LEU A 103 13.32 7.45 1.26
C LEU A 103 14.14 8.75 1.38
N ASN A 104 14.62 9.09 2.58
CA ASN A 104 15.56 10.21 2.77
C ASN A 104 16.97 9.90 2.26
N GLY A 105 17.27 8.62 2.01
CA GLY A 105 18.64 8.18 1.77
C GLY A 105 19.55 8.34 2.98
N ASP A 106 19.00 8.45 4.20
CA ASP A 106 19.79 8.54 5.44
C ASP A 106 20.60 7.24 5.67
N MET A 107 20.15 6.15 5.05
CA MET A 107 20.76 4.82 5.04
C MET A 107 22.06 4.74 4.24
N PHE A 108 22.28 5.70 3.33
CA PHE A 108 23.49 5.76 2.50
C PHE A 108 24.61 6.58 3.13
N LYS A 109 24.33 7.24 4.26
CA LYS A 109 25.31 8.05 4.99
C LYS A 109 26.24 7.16 5.81
N HIS A 110 26.94 6.25 5.15
CA HIS A 110 27.96 5.41 5.79
C HIS A 110 29.22 6.22 6.18
N ASP A 111 29.42 7.40 5.58
CA ASP A 111 30.64 8.21 5.68
C ASP A 111 30.56 9.48 6.53
N ALA A 112 29.51 9.67 7.35
CA ALA A 112 29.50 10.79 8.29
C ALA A 112 30.58 10.58 9.36
N LYS A 113 31.77 11.17 9.17
CA LYS A 113 32.88 11.16 10.15
C LYS A 113 32.33 11.58 11.52
N PRO A 114 32.36 10.71 12.55
CA PRO A 114 31.72 10.96 13.85
C PRO A 114 32.33 12.14 14.63
N GLN A 115 33.42 12.72 14.15
CA GLN A 115 34.18 13.76 14.84
C GLN A 115 33.48 15.13 14.88
N LEU A 116 32.55 15.43 13.96
CA LEU A 116 31.89 16.75 13.88
C LEU A 116 30.52 16.81 14.59
N LEU A 117 30.05 15.71 15.20
CA LEU A 117 28.74 15.68 15.85
C LEU A 117 28.84 16.07 17.33
N SER A 118 27.90 16.91 17.79
CA SER A 118 27.72 17.22 19.21
C SER A 118 27.46 15.93 20.02
N ARG A 119 27.73 15.95 21.34
CA ARG A 119 27.51 14.81 22.25
C ARG A 119 26.07 14.25 22.16
N ARG A 120 25.09 15.11 21.87
CA ARG A 120 23.68 14.75 21.63
C ARG A 120 23.45 14.14 20.24
N GLY A 121 24.16 14.62 19.22
CA GLY A 121 24.19 14.04 17.87
C GLY A 121 24.82 12.65 17.85
N LYS A 122 25.89 12.43 18.61
CA LYS A 122 26.54 11.12 18.78
C LYS A 122 25.61 10.08 19.40
N ALA A 123 24.93 10.42 20.51
CA ALA A 123 23.98 9.50 21.16
C ALA A 123 22.76 9.14 20.28
N LYS A 124 22.26 10.09 19.48
CA LYS A 124 21.18 9.84 18.50
C LYS A 124 21.67 8.95 17.35
N LEU A 125 22.91 9.15 16.87
CA LEU A 125 23.53 8.32 15.85
C LEU A 125 23.75 6.89 16.32
N THR A 126 24.23 6.68 17.56
CA THR A 126 24.49 5.34 18.11
C THR A 126 23.21 4.55 18.36
N LYS A 127 22.14 5.21 18.82
CA LYS A 127 20.82 4.56 19.02
C LYS A 127 20.12 4.24 17.69
N ASN A 128 20.28 5.10 16.68
CA ASN A 128 19.81 4.84 15.31
C ASN A 128 20.65 3.73 14.63
N ARG A 129 21.97 3.69 14.81
CA ARG A 129 22.85 2.67 14.18
C ARG A 129 22.49 1.23 14.56
N THR A 130 21.97 1.01 15.77
CA THR A 130 21.53 -0.32 16.23
C THR A 130 20.14 -0.74 15.73
N GLN A 131 19.37 0.15 15.08
CA GLN A 131 18.02 -0.16 14.56
C GLN A 131 17.87 0.05 13.04
N ILE A 132 18.86 0.65 12.38
CA ILE A 132 18.86 0.87 10.94
C ILE A 132 19.28 -0.43 10.25
N LEU A 133 18.32 -1.17 9.69
CA LEU A 133 18.61 -2.20 8.70
C LEU A 133 19.21 -1.51 7.47
N SER A 134 20.48 -1.67 7.13
CA SER A 134 21.06 -1.00 5.96
C SER A 134 20.27 -1.33 4.68
N LEU A 135 20.26 -0.46 3.68
CA LEU A 135 19.59 -0.77 2.41
C LEU A 135 20.16 -2.03 1.75
N GLU A 136 21.44 -2.31 1.98
CA GLU A 136 22.05 -3.60 1.66
C GLU A 136 21.38 -4.76 2.41
N GLN A 137 21.13 -4.66 3.72
CA GLN A 137 20.40 -5.71 4.43
C GLN A 137 18.97 -5.89 3.93
N ILE A 138 18.36 -4.82 3.39
CA ILE A 138 17.00 -4.85 2.85
C ILE A 138 16.94 -5.43 1.42
N LEU A 139 17.93 -5.15 0.58
CA LEU A 139 17.92 -5.44 -0.86
C LEU A 139 18.98 -6.47 -1.31
N ALA A 140 20.13 -6.55 -0.64
CA ALA A 140 21.22 -7.44 -1.05
C ALA A 140 20.84 -8.93 -1.01
N PRO A 141 20.05 -9.46 -0.03
CA PRO A 141 19.69 -10.87 -0.04
C PRO A 141 18.94 -11.29 -1.31
N CYS A 142 18.02 -10.46 -1.82
CA CYS A 142 17.29 -10.78 -3.05
C CYS A 142 18.13 -10.50 -4.31
N LEU A 143 18.90 -9.41 -4.33
CA LEU A 143 19.69 -9.04 -5.51
C LEU A 143 20.89 -9.98 -5.71
N ALA A 144 21.53 -10.46 -4.63
CA ALA A 144 22.57 -11.47 -4.71
C ALA A 144 22.06 -12.79 -5.30
N HIS A 145 20.81 -13.18 -5.00
CA HIS A 145 20.18 -14.36 -5.61
C HIS A 145 19.99 -14.20 -7.12
N ALA A 146 19.79 -12.95 -7.59
CA ALA A 146 19.68 -12.62 -9.00
C ALA A 146 21.04 -12.34 -9.68
N GLY A 147 22.16 -12.42 -8.95
CA GLY A 147 23.48 -12.05 -9.46
C GLY A 147 23.68 -10.54 -9.70
N VAL A 148 22.81 -9.70 -9.13
CA VAL A 148 22.85 -8.24 -9.28
C VAL A 148 23.59 -7.61 -8.09
N VAL A 149 24.60 -6.80 -8.38
CA VAL A 149 25.27 -5.97 -7.36
C VAL A 149 24.53 -4.64 -7.26
N LEU A 150 24.06 -4.32 -6.06
CA LEU A 150 23.39 -3.06 -5.79
C LEU A 150 24.42 -1.94 -5.67
N ASP A 151 24.55 -1.09 -6.69
CA ASP A 151 25.37 0.12 -6.60
C ASP A 151 24.59 1.22 -5.89
N LEU A 152 24.84 1.35 -4.59
CA LEU A 152 24.26 2.42 -3.77
C LEU A 152 25.08 3.71 -3.79
N THR A 153 26.16 3.80 -4.56
CA THR A 153 27.02 4.99 -4.58
C THR A 153 26.52 6.07 -5.54
N ASN A 154 25.71 5.69 -6.54
CA ASN A 154 25.10 6.60 -7.49
C ASN A 154 23.74 7.11 -6.99
N HIS A 155 23.76 8.05 -6.05
CA HIS A 155 22.54 8.77 -5.68
C HIS A 155 22.11 9.74 -6.77
N PRO A 156 20.80 9.83 -7.07
CA PRO A 156 20.30 10.86 -7.96
C PRO A 156 20.61 12.25 -7.37
N LEU A 157 21.53 12.97 -8.04
CA LEU A 157 22.00 14.29 -7.64
C LEU A 157 20.96 15.38 -7.92
N ASP A 158 20.11 15.18 -8.92
CA ASP A 158 19.08 16.13 -9.34
C ASP A 158 17.71 15.75 -8.73
N MET A 159 17.42 16.29 -7.55
CA MET A 159 16.15 16.07 -6.85
C MET A 159 15.14 17.13 -7.28
N LYS A 160 14.43 16.85 -8.37
CA LYS A 160 13.31 17.68 -8.83
C LYS A 160 11.99 17.15 -8.31
N LEU A 161 11.13 18.08 -7.91
CA LEU A 161 9.76 17.72 -7.59
C LEU A 161 9.10 17.16 -8.87
N PRO A 162 8.49 15.97 -8.83
CA PRO A 162 7.81 15.42 -9.99
C PRO A 162 6.63 16.30 -10.40
N SER A 163 6.22 16.17 -11.67
CA SER A 163 4.94 16.74 -12.10
C SER A 163 3.78 16.14 -11.30
N ILE A 164 2.63 16.82 -11.26
CA ILE A 164 1.44 16.31 -10.55
C ILE A 164 1.03 14.94 -11.10
N ALA A 165 1.13 14.73 -12.41
CA ALA A 165 0.82 13.45 -13.06
C ALA A 165 1.78 12.34 -12.61
N GLN A 166 3.09 12.63 -12.58
CA GLN A 166 4.10 11.67 -12.09
C GLN A 166 3.89 11.33 -10.61
N ALA A 167 3.65 12.34 -9.77
CA ALA A 167 3.38 12.12 -8.35
C ALA A 167 2.13 11.25 -8.14
N ARG A 168 1.04 11.51 -8.86
CA ARG A 168 -0.19 10.71 -8.80
C ARG A 168 0.04 9.28 -9.26
N ALA A 169 0.76 9.07 -10.35
CA ALA A 169 1.09 7.73 -10.84
C ALA A 169 1.90 6.92 -9.81
N SER A 170 2.93 7.52 -9.20
CA SER A 170 3.70 6.86 -8.15
C SER A 170 2.87 6.55 -6.91
N LEU A 171 2.03 7.48 -6.44
CA LEU A 171 1.17 7.24 -5.27
C LEU A 171 0.11 6.18 -5.55
N TRP A 172 -0.48 6.19 -6.75
CA TRP A 172 -1.40 5.15 -7.20
C TRP A 172 -0.75 3.78 -7.14
N GLU A 173 0.42 3.62 -7.77
CA GLU A 173 1.15 2.36 -7.81
C GLU A 173 1.51 1.84 -6.40
N ILE A 174 2.04 2.71 -5.54
CA ILE A 174 2.40 2.34 -4.17
C ILE A 174 1.16 1.86 -3.39
N SER A 175 0.04 2.56 -3.53
CA SER A 175 -1.21 2.20 -2.88
C SER A 175 -1.76 0.88 -3.41
N GLU A 176 -1.71 0.68 -4.73
CA GLU A 176 -2.19 -0.53 -5.40
C GLU A 176 -1.35 -1.75 -4.99
N LEU A 177 -0.02 -1.63 -5.02
CA LEU A 177 0.91 -2.68 -4.56
C LEU A 177 0.65 -3.07 -3.10
N ASN A 178 0.51 -2.09 -2.21
CA ASN A 178 0.19 -2.35 -0.81
C ASN A 178 -1.20 -3.00 -0.66
N PHE A 179 -2.23 -2.47 -1.33
CA PHE A 179 -3.59 -3.02 -1.27
C PHE A 179 -3.61 -4.50 -1.69
N ARG A 180 -2.99 -4.85 -2.82
CA ARG A 180 -2.97 -6.23 -3.33
C ARG A 180 -2.29 -7.20 -2.36
N LEU A 181 -1.14 -6.79 -1.81
CA LEU A 181 -0.41 -7.59 -0.83
C LEU A 181 -1.15 -7.70 0.50
N GLU A 182 -1.75 -6.61 0.97
CA GLU A 182 -2.55 -6.59 2.20
C GLU A 182 -3.81 -7.43 2.09
N PHE A 183 -4.49 -7.38 0.94
CA PHE A 183 -5.64 -8.23 0.65
C PHE A 183 -5.26 -9.71 0.67
N LYS A 184 -4.15 -10.09 0.01
CA LYS A 184 -3.61 -11.46 0.07
C LYS A 184 -3.22 -11.88 1.49
N ALA A 185 -2.59 -10.99 2.27
CA ALA A 185 -2.18 -11.29 3.63
C ALA A 185 -3.38 -11.48 4.57
N LEU A 186 -4.41 -10.65 4.42
CA LEU A 186 -5.66 -10.77 5.16
C LEU A 186 -6.39 -12.07 4.80
N ASP A 187 -6.43 -12.41 3.51
CA ASP A 187 -7.00 -13.65 3.02
C ASP A 187 -6.39 -14.88 3.70
N LYS A 188 -5.06 -14.95 3.73
CA LYS A 188 -4.30 -16.03 4.38
C LYS A 188 -4.62 -16.15 5.87
N ARG A 189 -4.97 -15.05 6.54
CA ARG A 189 -5.24 -15.00 7.98
C ARG A 189 -6.69 -15.37 8.32
N LEU A 190 -7.65 -14.92 7.52
CA LEU A 190 -9.08 -15.07 7.84
C LEU A 190 -9.78 -16.21 7.12
N HIS A 191 -9.20 -16.78 6.06
CA HIS A 191 -9.82 -17.88 5.34
C HIS A 191 -10.06 -19.10 6.25
N ILE A 192 -11.34 -19.48 6.39
CA ILE A 192 -11.78 -20.69 7.08
C ILE A 192 -12.20 -21.70 6.01
N GLY A 193 -11.34 -22.66 5.73
CA GLY A 193 -11.67 -23.75 4.82
C GLY A 193 -10.45 -24.55 4.36
N HIS A 194 -10.71 -25.77 3.90
CA HIS A 194 -9.82 -26.50 3.02
C HIS A 194 -10.36 -26.31 1.61
N SER A 195 -9.58 -25.77 0.67
CA SER A 195 -10.05 -25.56 -0.70
C SER A 195 -10.41 -26.91 -1.33
N THR A 196 -11.70 -27.18 -1.48
CA THR A 196 -12.23 -28.35 -2.20
C THR A 196 -12.39 -28.09 -3.69
N ARG A 197 -12.13 -26.87 -4.16
CA ARG A 197 -12.26 -26.46 -5.56
C ARG A 197 -10.95 -26.64 -6.32
N LEU A 198 -11.06 -26.91 -7.62
CA LEU A 198 -9.96 -27.06 -8.58
C LEU A 198 -9.11 -25.77 -8.74
N GLU A 199 -9.71 -24.59 -8.53
CA GLU A 199 -8.99 -23.31 -8.54
C GLU A 199 -8.12 -23.16 -7.30
N SER A 200 -6.85 -22.75 -7.48
CA SER A 200 -6.01 -22.45 -6.33
C SER A 200 -6.55 -21.22 -5.60
N ARG A 201 -6.45 -21.20 -4.26
CA ARG A 201 -6.90 -20.04 -3.47
C ARG A 201 -6.26 -18.73 -3.95
N GLU A 202 -5.00 -18.80 -4.36
CA GLU A 202 -4.28 -17.66 -4.93
C GLU A 202 -4.89 -17.15 -6.23
N GLN A 203 -5.28 -18.03 -7.16
CA GLN A 203 -5.99 -17.63 -8.39
C GLN A 203 -7.30 -16.91 -8.07
N LEU A 204 -8.04 -17.38 -7.07
CA LEU A 204 -9.27 -16.73 -6.64
C LEU A 204 -9.01 -15.31 -6.11
N VAL A 205 -7.99 -15.15 -5.26
CA VAL A 205 -7.57 -13.82 -4.77
C VAL A 205 -7.14 -12.92 -5.94
N TYR A 206 -6.31 -13.42 -6.85
CA TYR A 206 -5.79 -12.63 -7.96
C TYR A 206 -6.86 -12.24 -8.97
N SER A 207 -7.92 -13.03 -9.11
CA SER A 207 -9.08 -12.67 -9.95
C SER A 207 -9.76 -11.36 -9.54
N CYS A 208 -9.53 -10.88 -8.32
CA CYS A 208 -10.04 -9.59 -7.83
C CYS A 208 -9.32 -8.39 -8.44
N PHE A 209 -8.23 -8.59 -9.19
CA PHE A 209 -7.45 -7.53 -9.80
C PHE A 209 -7.58 -7.55 -11.34
N PRO A 210 -7.54 -6.38 -11.99
CA PRO A 210 -7.54 -6.28 -13.45
C PRO A 210 -6.28 -6.91 -14.06
N GLY A 211 -6.38 -7.29 -15.33
CA GLY A 211 -5.31 -7.95 -16.11
C GLY A 211 -5.66 -9.38 -16.54
N SER A 212 -4.96 -9.88 -17.58
CA SER A 212 -5.19 -11.23 -18.12
C SER A 212 -4.59 -12.34 -17.25
N ASN A 213 -3.46 -12.06 -16.59
CA ASN A 213 -2.79 -12.96 -15.64
C ASN A 213 -2.41 -12.16 -14.39
N PRO A 214 -3.40 -11.73 -13.60
CA PRO A 214 -3.16 -10.80 -12.52
C PRO A 214 -2.23 -11.43 -11.47
N THR A 215 -1.24 -10.65 -11.04
CA THR A 215 -0.43 -10.94 -9.86
C THR A 215 -0.49 -9.74 -8.92
N PRO A 216 -0.07 -9.87 -7.65
CA PRO A 216 0.02 -8.72 -6.75
C PRO A 216 0.95 -7.61 -7.26
N PHE A 217 1.82 -7.91 -8.23
CA PHE A 217 2.83 -6.99 -8.75
C PHE A 217 2.48 -6.44 -10.14
N ASP A 218 1.39 -6.92 -10.76
CA ASP A 218 0.91 -6.44 -12.06
C ASP A 218 0.12 -5.12 -11.91
N CYS A 219 0.84 -4.05 -11.54
CA CYS A 219 0.31 -2.71 -11.27
C CYS A 219 0.63 -1.76 -12.43
N ALA A 220 0.13 -2.06 -13.63
CA ALA A 220 0.36 -1.25 -14.81
C ALA A 220 -0.64 -0.06 -14.89
N PRO A 221 -0.21 1.18 -15.24
CA PRO A 221 -1.08 2.36 -15.24
C PRO A 221 -2.34 2.24 -16.10
N GLU A 222 -2.33 1.42 -17.16
CA GLU A 222 -3.50 1.10 -17.98
C GLU A 222 -4.63 0.42 -17.20
N HIS A 223 -4.31 -0.24 -16.09
CA HIS A 223 -5.26 -0.90 -15.20
C HIS A 223 -5.81 0.04 -14.12
N ALA A 224 -5.32 1.29 -14.02
CA ALA A 224 -5.58 2.17 -12.89
C ALA A 224 -7.03 2.63 -12.72
N ASN A 225 -7.82 2.57 -13.79
CA ASN A 225 -9.25 2.92 -13.79
C ASN A 225 -10.11 1.71 -14.20
N GLN A 226 -9.61 0.50 -13.96
CA GLN A 226 -10.32 -0.76 -14.19
C GLN A 226 -10.67 -1.43 -12.86
N GLY A 227 -11.50 -2.45 -12.93
CA GLY A 227 -11.79 -3.29 -11.77
C GLY A 227 -12.54 -2.55 -10.66
N LEU A 228 -12.00 -2.58 -9.43
CA LEU A 228 -12.61 -1.88 -8.30
C LEU A 228 -12.58 -0.34 -8.47
N ALA A 229 -11.66 0.18 -9.29
CA ALA A 229 -11.55 1.60 -9.61
C ALA A 229 -12.33 2.02 -10.88
N ALA A 230 -13.07 1.09 -11.49
CA ALA A 230 -13.84 1.35 -12.71
C ALA A 230 -14.95 2.39 -12.50
N GLN A 231 -15.14 3.26 -13.50
CA GLN A 231 -16.24 4.23 -13.53
C GLN A 231 -17.57 3.58 -13.97
N ASP A 232 -17.52 2.58 -14.85
CA ASP A 232 -18.71 1.79 -15.19
C ASP A 232 -19.05 0.83 -14.04
N TRP A 233 -20.25 1.01 -13.46
CA TRP A 233 -20.72 0.15 -12.38
C TRP A 233 -20.84 -1.32 -12.80
N ARG A 234 -21.04 -1.62 -14.09
CA ARG A 234 -21.13 -3.00 -14.59
C ARG A 234 -19.79 -3.71 -14.57
N GLU A 235 -18.74 -3.01 -14.99
CA GLU A 235 -17.37 -3.49 -14.85
C GLU A 235 -17.05 -3.68 -13.37
N LYS A 236 -17.27 -2.64 -12.54
CA LYS A 236 -17.02 -2.69 -11.10
C LYS A 236 -17.74 -3.85 -10.42
N LEU A 237 -19.01 -4.11 -10.75
CA LEU A 237 -19.80 -5.22 -10.23
C LEU A 237 -19.08 -6.56 -10.40
N THR A 238 -18.47 -6.80 -11.56
CA THR A 238 -17.76 -8.05 -11.84
C THR A 238 -16.66 -8.30 -10.80
N PHE A 239 -15.91 -7.26 -10.42
CA PHE A 239 -14.83 -7.36 -9.45
C PHE A 239 -15.34 -7.37 -8.01
N LEU A 240 -16.42 -6.66 -7.70
CA LEU A 240 -17.08 -6.74 -6.39
C LEU A 240 -17.60 -8.15 -6.10
N LEU A 241 -18.16 -8.84 -7.10
CA LEU A 241 -18.60 -10.22 -6.95
C LEU A 241 -17.43 -11.19 -6.71
N ARG A 242 -16.27 -10.96 -7.36
CA ARG A 242 -15.04 -11.74 -7.10
C ARG A 242 -14.51 -11.47 -5.69
N LEU A 243 -14.49 -10.21 -5.27
CA LEU A 243 -14.11 -9.79 -3.93
C LEU A 243 -15.00 -10.45 -2.87
N ASN A 244 -16.32 -10.41 -3.08
CA ASN A 244 -17.31 -11.07 -2.24
C ASN A 244 -17.05 -12.58 -2.13
N ARG A 245 -16.76 -13.26 -3.25
CA ARG A 245 -16.46 -14.71 -3.29
C ARG A 245 -15.21 -15.07 -2.47
N VAL A 246 -14.19 -14.22 -2.44
CA VAL A 246 -13.01 -14.42 -1.58
C VAL A 246 -13.40 -14.27 -0.11
N MET A 247 -14.07 -13.15 0.21
CA MET A 247 -14.43 -12.76 1.57
C MET A 247 -15.49 -13.66 2.21
N GLU A 248 -16.33 -14.34 1.43
CA GLU A 248 -17.39 -15.22 1.93
C GLU A 248 -16.86 -16.33 2.86
N SER A 249 -15.63 -16.76 2.59
CA SER A 249 -14.93 -17.79 3.38
C SER A 249 -14.14 -17.22 4.57
N TRP A 250 -14.17 -15.91 4.80
CA TRP A 250 -13.44 -15.29 5.90
C TRP A 250 -14.20 -15.42 7.23
N ALA A 251 -13.43 -15.53 8.32
CA ALA A 251 -13.96 -15.41 9.67
C ALA A 251 -14.79 -14.12 9.82
N GLY A 252 -15.96 -14.24 10.45
CA GLY A 252 -16.88 -13.12 10.70
C GLY A 252 -17.73 -12.67 9.51
N TYR A 253 -17.52 -13.21 8.31
CA TYR A 253 -18.29 -12.80 7.13
C TYR A 253 -19.80 -13.04 7.30
N ARG A 254 -20.20 -14.16 7.90
CA ARG A 254 -21.62 -14.53 8.07
C ARG A 254 -22.41 -13.55 8.94
N GLU A 255 -21.77 -12.84 9.86
CA GLU A 255 -22.43 -11.83 10.69
C GLU A 255 -22.72 -10.51 9.94
N THR A 256 -22.08 -10.28 8.80
CA THR A 256 -22.15 -9.00 8.07
C THR A 256 -23.44 -8.81 7.28
N ARG A 257 -24.22 -9.88 7.05
CA ARG A 257 -25.43 -9.88 6.21
C ARG A 257 -25.21 -9.23 4.83
N ILE A 258 -24.02 -9.41 4.26
CA ILE A 258 -23.75 -9.02 2.87
C ILE A 258 -24.49 -10.01 1.97
N SER A 259 -25.42 -9.49 1.18
CA SER A 259 -26.25 -10.27 0.28
C SER A 259 -25.99 -9.84 -1.15
N VAL A 260 -25.67 -10.83 -1.99
CA VAL A 260 -25.56 -10.72 -3.44
C VAL A 260 -26.97 -10.86 -4.02
N LEU A 261 -27.31 -10.04 -5.02
CA LEU A 261 -28.60 -10.09 -5.69
C LEU A 261 -28.56 -11.09 -6.85
N ASP A 262 -29.73 -11.49 -7.34
CA ASP A 262 -29.82 -12.37 -8.50
C ASP A 262 -29.24 -11.69 -9.76
N PRO A 263 -28.57 -12.44 -10.65
CA PRO A 263 -28.09 -11.90 -11.91
C PRO A 263 -29.18 -11.14 -12.68
N GLY A 264 -28.87 -9.94 -13.16
CA GLY A 264 -29.81 -9.08 -13.90
C GLY A 264 -30.65 -8.12 -13.04
N THR A 265 -30.61 -8.22 -11.72
CA THR A 265 -31.32 -7.30 -10.81
C THR A 265 -30.48 -6.10 -10.36
N TYR A 266 -29.18 -6.10 -10.69
CA TYR A 266 -28.26 -5.03 -10.32
C TYR A 266 -28.54 -3.73 -11.07
N ASN A 267 -28.42 -2.63 -10.33
CA ASN A 267 -28.38 -1.28 -10.84
C ASN A 267 -27.28 -0.51 -10.11
N GLU A 268 -26.97 0.70 -10.56
CA GLU A 268 -25.87 1.51 -10.02
C GLU A 268 -25.98 1.72 -8.49
N ALA A 269 -27.18 1.99 -7.98
CA ALA A 269 -27.40 2.20 -6.55
C ALA A 269 -27.15 0.92 -5.74
N SER A 270 -27.60 -0.25 -6.22
CA SER A 270 -27.36 -1.52 -5.53
C SER A 270 -25.89 -1.96 -5.60
N VAL A 271 -25.17 -1.59 -6.67
CA VAL A 271 -23.72 -1.81 -6.78
C VAL A 271 -22.94 -0.91 -5.80
N SER A 272 -23.31 0.37 -5.69
CA SER A 272 -22.70 1.29 -4.71
C SER A 272 -22.89 0.79 -3.27
N ASP A 273 -24.08 0.30 -2.93
CA ASP A 273 -24.36 -0.27 -1.61
C ASP A 273 -23.55 -1.57 -1.34
N LEU A 274 -23.43 -2.45 -2.35
CA LEU A 274 -22.58 -3.63 -2.25
C LEU A 274 -21.10 -3.26 -2.05
N GLU A 275 -20.59 -2.30 -2.81
CA GLU A 275 -19.24 -1.75 -2.68
C GLU A 275 -18.98 -1.24 -1.27
N PHE A 276 -19.88 -0.41 -0.74
CA PHE A 276 -19.76 0.12 0.62
C PHE A 276 -19.72 -1.00 1.67
N ARG A 277 -20.62 -1.98 1.58
CA ARG A 277 -20.68 -3.09 2.54
C ARG A 277 -19.43 -3.96 2.51
N LEU A 278 -18.94 -4.32 1.32
CA LEU A 278 -17.70 -5.09 1.15
C LEU A 278 -16.48 -4.31 1.65
N ALA A 279 -16.36 -3.03 1.29
CA ALA A 279 -15.25 -2.19 1.72
C ALA A 279 -15.25 -1.99 3.24
N ARG A 280 -16.43 -1.83 3.86
CA ARG A 280 -16.56 -1.76 5.32
C ARG A 280 -16.12 -3.07 5.98
N PHE A 281 -16.55 -4.22 5.47
CA PHE A 281 -16.10 -5.50 6.01
C PHE A 281 -14.59 -5.69 5.88
N TYR A 282 -14.02 -5.38 4.71
CA TYR A 282 -12.58 -5.45 4.47
C TYR A 282 -11.78 -4.58 5.45
N THR A 283 -12.13 -3.29 5.53
CA THR A 283 -11.40 -2.33 6.36
C THR A 283 -11.48 -2.67 7.85
N GLN A 284 -12.65 -3.10 8.33
CA GLN A 284 -12.82 -3.57 9.71
C GLN A 284 -12.00 -4.85 9.97
N SER A 285 -12.11 -5.85 9.09
CA SER A 285 -11.39 -7.13 9.20
C SER A 285 -9.89 -6.94 9.20
N PHE A 286 -9.39 -6.03 8.35
CA PHE A 286 -7.98 -5.68 8.31
C PHE A 286 -7.53 -5.02 9.61
N PHE A 287 -8.27 -4.03 10.11
CA PHE A 287 -7.93 -3.36 11.36
C PHE A 287 -7.92 -4.34 12.55
N GLU A 288 -8.93 -5.20 12.67
CA GLU A 288 -9.00 -6.22 13.72
C GLU A 288 -7.84 -7.22 13.63
N SER A 289 -7.37 -7.52 12.41
CA SER A 289 -6.28 -8.45 12.17
C SER A 289 -4.90 -7.85 12.38
N PHE A 290 -4.66 -6.64 11.86
CA PHE A 290 -3.32 -6.04 11.76
C PHE A 290 -3.11 -4.83 12.66
N GLY A 291 -4.17 -4.25 13.22
CA GLY A 291 -4.10 -3.13 14.17
C GLY A 291 -3.74 -1.78 13.55
N ARG A 292 -3.87 -1.64 12.22
CA ARG A 292 -3.67 -0.39 11.48
C ARG A 292 -4.70 -0.26 10.35
N ALA A 293 -4.81 0.92 9.78
CA ALA A 293 -5.61 1.13 8.57
C ALA A 293 -5.02 0.33 7.39
N CYS A 294 -5.89 -0.26 6.57
CA CYS A 294 -5.53 -0.88 5.31
C CYS A 294 -5.30 0.18 4.23
N CYS A 295 -4.54 -0.18 3.21
CA CYS A 295 -4.56 0.47 1.91
C CYS A 295 -5.86 0.13 1.18
N ILE A 296 -6.30 1.05 0.33
CA ILE A 296 -7.51 0.90 -0.49
C ILE A 296 -7.17 1.23 -1.95
N PRO A 297 -7.85 0.63 -2.95
CA PRO A 297 -7.63 0.95 -4.35
C PRO A 297 -7.82 2.45 -4.62
N MET A 298 -7.03 3.02 -5.50
CA MET A 298 -7.23 4.41 -5.94
C MET A 298 -7.50 4.43 -7.44
N ALA A 299 -8.37 5.33 -7.89
CA ALA A 299 -8.47 5.67 -9.30
C ALA A 299 -7.35 6.64 -9.68
N LEU A 300 -6.80 6.51 -10.89
CA LEU A 300 -5.81 7.45 -11.40
C LEU A 300 -6.49 8.49 -12.29
N HIS A 301 -6.71 9.67 -11.73
CA HIS A 301 -7.18 10.82 -12.48
C HIS A 301 -6.04 11.41 -13.33
N VAL A 302 -6.01 11.02 -14.61
CA VAL A 302 -5.24 11.70 -15.64
C VAL A 302 -5.95 13.02 -15.95
N ALA A 303 -5.32 14.14 -15.60
CA ALA A 303 -5.82 15.48 -15.91
C ALA A 303 -5.51 15.85 -17.37
#